data_AF-A0A2S8PTZ1-F1
#
_entry.id   AF-A0A2S8PTZ1-F1
#
_cell.length_a   1.000
_cell.length_b   1.000
_cell.length_c   1.000
_cell.angle_alpha   90.00
_cell.angle_beta   90.00
_cell.angle_gamma   90.00
#
_symmetry.space_group_name_H-M   'P 1'
#
loop_
_entity.id
_entity.type
_entity.pdbx_description
1 polymer ?
#
loop_
_entity_poly.entity_id
_entity_poly.type
_entity_poly.pdbx_seq_one_letter_code
_entity_poly.pdbx_strand_id
1 'polypeptide(L)'
;MNKANNAVPSSRKVNGKALTGDVNLGAGDVGAYPSLKSIDKIPTLGYNGPFRGGASVNYAKGISVGDSDYGQIWVDSRGRLFAQFSNNNKEIIGGECVYTSDIAVPVGVPVPYPHRYTPPGYLTCNGQTFDKSLYPKLAEAYPAGRVPDLRGEFIRGWDDSRGVDPGRVCGTWQGDAIRNITGSWGDATAESGGDASGAFNYTYRRGGRAAGGGGGTLSFTFDASRVVPTANENRPRNVAFNYIVRAA
;
A
#
# COMPACT_ATOMS: atom_id res chain seq x y z
N MET A 1 57.33 49.44 45.60
CA MET A 1 56.07 48.89 45.06
C MET A 1 55.32 48.19 46.19
N ASN A 2 54.27 48.80 46.73
CA ASN A 2 53.40 48.15 47.72
C ASN A 2 52.55 47.12 46.99
N LYS A 3 52.85 45.83 47.17
CA LYS A 3 52.07 44.73 46.61
C LYS A 3 50.71 44.68 47.31
N ALA A 4 49.65 44.67 46.51
CA ALA A 4 48.24 44.63 46.92
C ALA A 4 47.84 43.26 47.51
N ASN A 5 48.55 42.80 48.55
CA ASN A 5 48.16 41.58 49.27
C ASN A 5 46.83 41.84 49.99
N ASN A 6 45.82 41.01 49.71
CA ASN A 6 44.46 41.07 50.29
C ASN A 6 43.51 42.17 49.78
N ALA A 7 43.74 42.74 48.59
CA ALA A 7 42.83 43.75 48.03
C ALA A 7 41.46 43.19 47.58
N VAL A 8 41.32 41.87 47.43
CA VAL A 8 40.05 41.21 47.07
C VAL A 8 39.59 40.31 48.24
N PRO A 9 38.41 40.56 48.83
CA PRO A 9 37.88 39.71 49.88
C PRO A 9 37.68 38.26 49.40
N SER A 10 38.19 37.29 50.14
CA SER A 10 38.09 35.84 49.83
C SER A 10 36.66 35.30 49.82
N SER A 11 35.70 36.07 50.32
CA SER A 11 34.26 35.77 50.30
C SER A 11 33.59 36.08 48.95
N ARG A 12 34.24 36.82 48.05
CA ARG A 12 33.66 37.12 46.74
C ARG A 12 33.66 35.88 45.86
N LYS A 13 32.51 35.63 45.24
CA LYS A 13 32.27 34.49 44.35
C LYS A 13 31.81 34.98 42.98
N VAL A 14 32.22 34.29 41.92
CA VAL A 14 31.60 34.39 40.60
C VAL A 14 30.82 33.10 40.38
N ASN A 15 29.50 33.19 40.27
CA ASN A 15 28.60 32.04 40.14
C ASN A 15 28.87 30.90 41.16
N GLY A 16 29.12 31.26 42.42
CA GLY A 16 29.39 30.29 43.49
C GLY A 16 30.85 29.84 43.65
N LYS A 17 31.73 30.12 42.68
CA LYS A 17 33.17 29.79 42.73
C LYS A 17 33.97 30.90 43.42
N ALA A 18 34.79 30.55 44.42
CA ALA A 18 35.58 31.51 45.19
C ALA A 18 36.76 32.07 44.37
N LEU A 19 37.06 33.36 44.56
CA LEU A 19 38.16 34.06 43.87
C LEU A 19 39.52 33.82 44.56
N THR A 20 39.92 32.56 44.68
CA THR A 20 41.18 32.16 45.35
C THR A 20 42.29 31.77 44.37
N GLY A 21 42.04 31.83 43.06
CA GLY A 21 42.96 31.46 41.98
C GLY A 21 42.30 31.66 40.61
N ASP A 22 42.86 31.04 39.56
CA ASP A 22 42.28 31.08 38.21
C ASP A 22 40.86 30.50 38.19
N VAL A 23 39.94 31.21 37.54
CA VAL A 23 38.52 30.83 37.48
C VAL A 23 38.23 30.23 36.11
N ASN A 24 38.10 28.90 36.06
CA ASN A 24 37.63 28.20 34.87
C ASN A 24 36.10 28.22 34.83
N LEU A 25 35.55 28.91 33.82
CA LEU A 25 34.11 28.97 33.52
C LEU A 25 33.78 28.08 32.34
N GLY A 26 32.82 27.16 32.52
CA GLY A 26 32.24 26.39 31.43
C GLY A 26 30.99 27.06 30.85
N ALA A 27 30.49 26.57 29.72
CA ALA A 27 29.29 27.12 29.07
C ALA A 27 28.04 27.17 29.98
N GLY A 28 27.94 26.25 30.94
CA GLY A 28 26.87 26.25 31.95
C GLY A 28 27.01 27.36 33.01
N ASP A 29 28.24 27.81 33.32
CA ASP A 29 28.48 28.82 34.35
C ASP A 29 28.07 30.23 33.91
N VAL A 30 28.00 30.46 32.59
CA VAL A 30 27.69 31.77 31.99
C VAL A 30 26.32 31.80 31.29
N GLY A 31 25.53 30.73 31.44
CA GLY A 31 24.24 30.61 30.76
C GLY A 31 24.33 30.51 29.23
N ALA A 32 25.50 30.13 28.69
CA ALA A 32 25.70 29.98 27.25
C ALA A 32 25.08 28.69 26.69
N TYR A 33 24.84 27.68 27.53
CA TYR A 33 24.11 26.47 27.14
C TYR A 33 22.68 26.52 27.68
N PRO A 34 21.64 26.60 26.83
CA PRO A 34 20.27 26.35 27.27
C PRO A 34 20.21 24.91 27.79
N SER A 35 19.76 24.71 29.02
CA SER A 35 19.50 23.37 29.53
C SER A 35 18.55 22.63 28.57
N LEU A 36 18.83 21.34 28.34
CA LEU A 36 17.92 20.46 27.62
C LEU A 36 16.57 20.48 28.34
N LYS A 37 15.58 21.13 27.73
CA LYS A 37 14.24 21.24 28.27
C LYS A 37 13.38 20.18 27.59
N SER A 38 12.99 19.15 28.33
CA SER A 38 11.94 18.25 27.86
C SER A 38 10.66 19.07 27.68
N ILE A 39 10.01 18.91 26.54
CA ILE A 39 8.70 19.50 26.27
C ILE A 39 7.72 18.37 26.03
N ASP A 40 6.82 18.16 26.98
CA ASP A 40 5.83 17.07 26.89
C ASP A 40 4.64 17.47 26.00
N LYS A 41 4.55 18.75 25.64
CA LYS A 41 3.60 19.35 24.70
C LYS A 41 4.24 20.56 24.02
N ILE A 42 3.85 20.84 22.76
CA ILE A 42 4.27 22.06 22.05
C ILE A 42 3.79 23.29 22.85
N PRO A 43 4.69 24.20 23.27
CA PRO A 43 4.31 25.35 24.09
C PRO A 43 3.32 26.27 23.37
N THR A 44 2.25 26.67 24.06
CA THR A 44 1.25 27.63 23.55
C THR A 44 1.72 29.08 23.63
N LEU A 45 2.77 29.36 24.42
CA LEU A 45 3.43 30.66 24.52
C LEU A 45 4.86 30.49 24.02
N GLY A 46 5.27 31.34 23.08
CA GLY A 46 6.48 31.20 22.28
C GLY A 46 7.72 30.80 23.08
N TYR A 47 8.48 29.88 22.51
CA TYR A 47 9.76 29.40 23.04
C TYR A 47 10.89 29.88 22.12
N ASN A 48 11.96 30.44 22.72
CA ASN A 48 13.20 30.76 22.02
C ASN A 48 14.27 29.73 22.41
N GLY A 49 14.55 28.80 21.50
CA GLY A 49 15.65 27.84 21.58
C GLY A 49 16.11 27.44 20.17
N PRO A 50 16.78 26.28 19.97
CA PRO A 50 17.18 25.79 18.64
C PRO A 50 15.98 25.50 17.72
N PHE A 51 14.75 25.61 18.25
CA PHE A 51 13.51 25.60 17.50
C PHE A 51 12.70 26.89 17.82
N ARG A 52 12.15 27.57 16.80
CA ARG A 52 11.23 28.72 16.92
C ARG A 52 9.80 28.35 16.51
N GLY A 53 8.82 28.64 17.37
CA GLY A 53 7.38 28.45 17.08
C GLY A 53 6.53 29.57 17.69
N GLY A 54 5.41 29.89 17.06
CA GLY A 54 4.44 30.89 17.53
C GLY A 54 3.11 30.25 17.91
N ALA A 55 2.33 30.90 18.79
CA ALA A 55 1.03 30.41 19.28
C ALA A 55 -0.02 30.13 18.19
N SER A 56 0.20 30.69 16.99
CA SER A 56 -0.72 30.64 15.84
C SER A 56 -0.23 29.72 14.71
N VAL A 57 0.88 29.01 14.88
CA VAL A 57 1.46 28.15 13.84
C VAL A 57 1.50 26.70 14.28
N ASN A 58 1.09 25.78 13.39
CA ASN A 58 1.05 24.33 13.65
C ASN A 58 2.42 23.64 13.44
N TYR A 59 3.53 24.38 13.54
CA TYR A 59 4.88 23.88 13.29
C TYR A 59 5.91 24.60 14.17
N ALA A 60 7.00 23.92 14.50
CA ALA A 60 8.18 24.51 15.13
C ALA A 60 9.34 24.49 14.14
N LYS A 61 9.82 25.66 13.71
CA LYS A 61 11.02 25.78 12.84
C LYS A 61 12.20 25.26 13.63
N GLY A 62 13.00 24.33 13.09
CA GLY A 62 14.19 23.82 13.75
C GLY A 62 15.46 24.58 13.42
N ILE A 63 16.55 23.85 13.23
CA ILE A 63 17.89 24.40 12.95
C ILE A 63 17.81 25.22 11.67
N SER A 64 18.12 26.51 11.79
CA SER A 64 18.35 27.39 10.64
C SER A 64 19.85 27.46 10.39
N VAL A 65 20.30 27.05 9.21
CA VAL A 65 21.73 27.09 8.82
C VAL A 65 21.89 28.12 7.71
N GLY A 66 22.69 29.16 7.95
CA GLY A 66 22.98 30.24 6.99
C GLY A 66 22.40 31.59 7.40
N ASP A 67 23.03 32.68 6.92
CA ASP A 67 22.70 34.06 7.30
C ASP A 67 21.75 34.73 6.29
N SER A 68 22.13 34.76 5.01
CA SER A 68 21.38 35.42 3.93
C SER A 68 20.53 34.45 3.10
N ASP A 69 21.09 33.29 2.79
CA ASP A 69 20.35 32.13 2.33
C ASP A 69 20.36 31.12 3.48
N TYR A 70 19.20 30.57 3.82
CA TYR A 70 19.07 29.70 4.98
C TYR A 70 18.35 28.40 4.64
N GLY A 71 18.87 27.29 5.17
CA GLY A 71 18.17 26.02 5.24
C GLY A 71 17.31 25.95 6.50
N GLN A 72 16.05 25.53 6.40
CA GLN A 72 15.20 25.19 7.56
C GLN A 72 14.87 23.72 7.55
N ILE A 73 14.98 23.08 8.71
CA ILE A 73 14.46 21.73 8.96
C ILE A 73 13.38 21.85 10.03
N TRP A 74 12.20 21.26 9.81
CA TRP A 74 11.13 21.29 10.82
C TRP A 74 10.30 20.01 10.83
N VAL A 75 9.59 19.78 11.93
CA VAL A 75 8.63 18.68 12.07
C VAL A 75 7.22 19.28 12.19
N ASP A 76 6.25 18.78 11.41
CA ASP A 76 4.86 19.19 11.54
C ASP A 76 4.14 18.46 12.69
N SER A 77 2.90 18.87 12.98
CA SER A 77 2.08 18.26 14.03
C SER A 77 1.76 16.76 13.83
N ARG A 78 2.07 16.21 12.65
CA ARG A 78 1.89 14.78 12.31
C ARG A 78 3.20 14.00 12.42
N GLY A 79 4.29 14.64 12.85
CA GLY A 79 5.61 14.00 12.97
C GLY A 79 6.39 13.95 11.65
N ARG A 80 5.98 14.72 10.63
CA ARG A 80 6.66 14.71 9.32
C ARG A 80 7.82 15.70 9.28
N LEU A 81 8.98 15.26 8.82
CA LEU A 81 10.20 16.02 8.66
C LEU A 81 10.21 16.75 7.31
N PHE A 82 10.45 18.03 7.35
CA PHE A 82 10.59 18.90 6.19
C PHE A 82 11.98 19.50 6.17
N ALA A 83 12.49 19.73 4.96
CA ALA A 83 13.65 20.56 4.72
C ALA A 83 13.37 21.53 3.57
N GLN A 84 13.71 22.81 3.75
CA GLN A 84 13.67 23.79 2.67
C GLN A 84 14.95 24.62 2.66
N PHE A 85 15.35 25.06 1.47
CA PHE A 85 16.33 26.11 1.30
C PHE A 85 15.61 27.37 0.80
N SER A 86 15.84 28.50 1.47
CA SER A 86 15.35 29.80 1.02
C SER A 86 16.54 30.67 0.65
N ASN A 87 16.55 31.18 -0.59
CA ASN A 87 17.49 32.21 -1.00
C ASN A 87 16.82 33.59 -1.11
N ASN A 88 17.63 34.64 -1.17
CA ASN A 88 17.15 36.03 -1.30
C ASN A 88 16.28 36.29 -2.55
N ASN A 89 16.33 35.41 -3.55
CA ASN A 89 15.54 35.51 -4.77
C ASN A 89 14.13 34.90 -4.62
N LYS A 90 13.75 34.44 -3.41
CA LYS A 90 12.51 33.68 -3.13
C LYS A 90 12.39 32.40 -3.97
N GLU A 91 13.51 31.90 -4.49
CA GLU A 91 13.54 30.62 -5.18
C GLU A 91 13.48 29.53 -4.11
N ILE A 92 12.29 29.02 -3.89
CA ILE A 92 12.04 27.95 -2.93
C ILE A 92 12.50 26.65 -3.59
N ILE A 93 13.69 26.18 -3.23
CA ILE A 93 14.14 24.81 -3.54
C ILE A 93 13.99 24.03 -2.24
N GLY A 94 12.78 23.55 -2.00
CA GLY A 94 12.42 22.81 -0.81
C GLY A 94 11.18 21.96 -1.05
N GLY A 95 11.18 20.76 -0.51
CA GLY A 95 10.09 19.79 -0.61
C GLY A 95 10.06 18.93 0.65
N GLU A 96 8.94 18.23 0.85
CA GLU A 96 8.86 17.17 1.86
C GLU A 96 10.07 16.23 1.67
N CYS A 97 10.85 15.98 2.74
CA CYS A 97 11.90 14.98 2.69
C CYS A 97 11.19 13.66 2.40
N VAL A 98 11.30 13.19 1.15
CA VAL A 98 10.52 12.07 0.60
C VAL A 98 10.52 10.92 1.60
N TYR A 99 9.34 10.60 2.13
CA TYR A 99 9.17 9.37 2.86
C TYR A 99 9.07 8.24 1.83
N THR A 100 9.60 7.07 2.16
CA THR A 100 9.32 5.83 1.41
C THR A 100 7.81 5.50 1.32
N SER A 101 6.94 6.27 1.98
CA SER A 101 5.49 6.22 1.90
C SER A 101 4.85 7.08 0.80
N ASP A 102 5.60 7.83 0.00
CA ASP A 102 4.99 8.76 -0.97
C ASP A 102 4.64 8.09 -2.32
N ILE A 103 4.92 6.78 -2.43
CA ILE A 103 4.22 5.84 -3.33
C ILE A 103 3.64 4.71 -2.45
N ALA A 104 2.89 5.05 -1.39
CA ALA A 104 2.32 4.05 -0.50
C ALA A 104 1.08 3.42 -1.11
N VAL A 105 1.24 2.23 -1.67
CA VAL A 105 0.12 1.29 -1.78
C VAL A 105 -0.61 1.24 -0.41
N PRO A 106 -1.92 1.55 -0.35
CA PRO A 106 -2.66 1.51 0.91
C PRO A 106 -2.54 0.14 1.58
N VAL A 107 -2.53 0.14 2.92
CA VAL A 107 -2.53 -1.12 3.68
C VAL A 107 -3.74 -1.95 3.27
N GLY A 108 -3.55 -3.25 3.04
CA GLY A 108 -4.63 -4.15 2.64
C GLY A 108 -4.97 -4.17 1.15
N VAL A 109 -4.27 -3.42 0.28
CA VAL A 109 -4.44 -3.58 -1.18
C VAL A 109 -3.64 -4.81 -1.65
N PRO A 110 -4.28 -5.80 -2.31
CA PRO A 110 -3.55 -6.90 -2.94
C PRO A 110 -2.72 -6.38 -4.13
N VAL A 111 -1.42 -6.67 -4.10
CA VAL A 111 -0.48 -6.30 -5.16
C VAL A 111 0.07 -7.56 -5.82
N PRO A 112 0.02 -7.67 -7.15
CA PRO A 112 0.76 -8.71 -7.87
C PRO A 112 2.26 -8.55 -7.64
N TYR A 113 2.90 -9.60 -7.15
CA TYR A 113 4.31 -9.65 -6.85
C TYR A 113 4.98 -10.81 -7.60
N PRO A 114 6.08 -10.57 -8.34
CA PRO A 114 6.63 -11.53 -9.30
C PRO A 114 7.34 -12.73 -8.65
N HIS A 115 7.56 -12.70 -7.33
CA HIS A 115 8.31 -13.75 -6.63
C HIS A 115 7.44 -14.53 -5.65
N ARG A 116 7.77 -15.81 -5.44
CA ARG A 116 7.10 -16.68 -4.45
C ARG A 116 7.32 -16.29 -2.99
N TYR A 117 8.30 -15.43 -2.71
CA TYR A 117 8.73 -15.11 -1.35
C TYR A 117 8.32 -13.70 -1.01
N THR A 118 7.43 -13.57 -0.04
CA THR A 118 6.89 -12.28 0.36
C THR A 118 7.98 -11.41 0.98
N PRO A 119 8.18 -10.17 0.51
CA PRO A 119 9.20 -9.29 1.06
C PRO A 119 8.83 -8.85 2.49
N PRO A 120 9.82 -8.45 3.31
CA PRO A 120 9.57 -7.88 4.63
C PRO A 120 8.55 -6.73 4.58
N GLY A 121 7.64 -6.68 5.56
CA GLY A 121 6.58 -5.67 5.62
C GLY A 121 5.31 -6.02 4.84
N TYR A 122 5.27 -7.18 4.18
CA TYR A 122 4.10 -7.67 3.46
C TYR A 122 3.64 -9.05 3.97
N LEU A 123 2.38 -9.39 3.72
CA LEU A 123 1.79 -10.71 3.95
C LEU A 123 1.27 -11.29 2.64
N THR A 124 1.44 -12.60 2.45
CA THR A 124 0.87 -13.34 1.32
C THR A 124 -0.65 -13.45 1.44
N CYS A 125 -1.40 -13.22 0.37
CA CYS A 125 -2.84 -13.48 0.28
C CYS A 125 -3.13 -14.97 0.09
N ASN A 126 -2.87 -15.77 1.13
CA ASN A 126 -3.08 -17.23 1.17
C ASN A 126 -4.10 -17.65 2.25
N GLY A 127 -4.96 -16.73 2.69
CA GLY A 127 -5.96 -17.00 3.73
C GLY A 127 -5.41 -17.00 5.17
N GLN A 128 -4.13 -16.68 5.41
CA GLN A 128 -3.55 -16.69 6.75
C GLN A 128 -4.16 -15.65 7.69
N THR A 129 -4.15 -15.96 8.99
CA THR A 129 -4.52 -15.03 10.07
C THR A 129 -3.38 -14.05 10.35
N PHE A 130 -3.71 -12.86 10.87
CA PHE A 130 -2.75 -11.88 11.36
C PHE A 130 -3.19 -11.29 12.69
N ASP A 131 -2.24 -10.76 13.45
CA ASP A 131 -2.50 -10.06 14.71
C ASP A 131 -3.06 -8.66 14.42
N LYS A 132 -4.32 -8.43 14.79
CA LYS A 132 -5.04 -7.16 14.59
C LYS A 132 -4.49 -6.03 15.45
N SER A 133 -3.92 -6.34 16.62
CA SER A 133 -3.30 -5.35 17.50
C SER A 133 -1.95 -4.90 16.95
N LEU A 134 -1.22 -5.79 16.29
CA LEU A 134 0.03 -5.45 15.61
C LEU A 134 -0.20 -4.71 14.28
N TYR A 135 -1.28 -5.05 13.56
CA TYR A 135 -1.59 -4.49 12.24
C TYR A 135 -3.00 -3.85 12.18
N PRO A 136 -3.24 -2.73 12.90
CA PRO A 136 -4.56 -2.13 13.03
C PRO A 136 -5.13 -1.61 11.69
N LYS A 137 -4.29 -1.05 10.81
CA LYS A 137 -4.72 -0.62 9.46
C LYS A 137 -5.10 -1.80 8.57
N LEU A 138 -4.43 -2.94 8.73
CA LEU A 138 -4.79 -4.16 8.00
C LEU A 138 -6.08 -4.75 8.55
N ALA A 139 -6.32 -4.63 9.86
CA ALA A 139 -7.58 -5.02 10.50
C ALA A 139 -8.77 -4.17 10.05
N GLU A 140 -8.56 -2.90 9.67
CA GLU A 140 -9.59 -2.07 9.04
C GLU A 140 -9.98 -2.60 7.65
N ALA A 141 -8.99 -2.97 6.83
CA ALA A 141 -9.22 -3.56 5.51
C ALA A 141 -9.79 -4.99 5.58
N TYR A 142 -9.35 -5.78 6.57
CA TYR A 142 -9.76 -7.17 6.79
C TYR A 142 -10.21 -7.42 8.24
N PRO A 143 -11.46 -7.06 8.59
CA PRO A 143 -11.96 -7.12 9.97
C PRO A 143 -11.94 -8.50 10.62
N ALA A 144 -11.98 -9.56 9.81
CA ALA A 144 -11.88 -10.95 10.24
C ALA A 144 -10.48 -11.34 10.76
N GLY A 145 -9.47 -10.47 10.64
CA GLY A 145 -8.09 -10.77 11.06
C GLY A 145 -7.42 -11.81 10.14
N ARG A 146 -7.86 -11.89 8.88
CA ARG A 146 -7.35 -12.80 7.87
C ARG A 146 -7.21 -12.08 6.55
N VAL A 147 -6.07 -12.26 5.88
CA VAL A 147 -5.93 -11.84 4.48
C VAL A 147 -6.73 -12.79 3.58
N PRO A 148 -7.19 -12.36 2.38
CA PRO A 148 -7.89 -13.25 1.46
C PRO A 148 -6.98 -14.38 0.98
N ASP A 149 -7.58 -15.47 0.50
CA ASP A 149 -6.87 -16.48 -0.30
C ASP A 149 -7.13 -16.17 -1.77
N LEU A 150 -6.11 -15.66 -2.46
CA LEU A 150 -6.22 -15.22 -3.86
C LEU A 150 -5.44 -16.13 -4.81
N ARG A 151 -5.01 -17.31 -4.34
CA ARG A 151 -4.25 -18.26 -5.15
C ARG A 151 -5.17 -18.86 -6.22
N GLY A 152 -4.88 -18.55 -7.49
CA GLY A 152 -5.69 -19.01 -8.62
C GLY A 152 -6.91 -18.14 -8.93
N GLU A 153 -7.12 -17.05 -8.19
CA GLU A 153 -8.32 -16.22 -8.31
C GLU A 153 -8.09 -14.99 -9.20
N PHE A 154 -9.13 -14.58 -9.93
CA PHE A 154 -9.18 -13.28 -10.60
C PHE A 154 -9.90 -12.27 -9.72
N ILE A 155 -9.34 -11.06 -9.61
CA ILE A 155 -10.01 -9.95 -8.92
C ILE A 155 -10.88 -9.20 -9.91
N ARG A 156 -12.14 -8.95 -9.55
CA ARG A 156 -13.07 -8.11 -10.31
C ARG A 156 -13.48 -6.86 -9.53
N GLY A 157 -13.92 -5.83 -10.25
CA GLY A 157 -14.57 -4.69 -9.64
C GLY A 157 -15.88 -5.09 -8.96
N TRP A 158 -16.11 -4.54 -7.77
CA TRP A 158 -17.39 -4.64 -7.08
C TRP A 158 -18.45 -3.83 -7.84
N ASP A 159 -19.67 -4.35 -7.92
CA ASP A 159 -20.76 -3.76 -8.70
C ASP A 159 -21.21 -2.41 -8.14
N ASP A 160 -21.18 -2.24 -6.82
CA ASP A 160 -21.61 -1.03 -6.11
C ASP A 160 -22.94 -0.46 -6.65
N SER A 161 -23.93 -1.35 -6.80
CA SER A 161 -25.28 -1.04 -7.29
C SER A 161 -25.39 -0.58 -8.75
N ARG A 162 -24.37 -0.83 -9.59
CA ARG A 162 -24.42 -0.59 -11.04
C ARG A 162 -25.40 -1.52 -11.76
N GLY A 163 -25.69 -2.70 -11.20
CA GLY A 163 -26.63 -3.68 -11.75
C GLY A 163 -26.01 -4.74 -12.68
N VAL A 164 -24.68 -4.83 -12.76
CA VAL A 164 -23.96 -5.84 -13.55
C VAL A 164 -23.79 -7.14 -12.76
N ASP A 165 -23.56 -7.05 -11.46
CA ASP A 165 -23.44 -8.20 -10.55
C ASP A 165 -24.23 -7.97 -9.24
N PRO A 166 -25.59 -7.96 -9.33
CA PRO A 166 -26.45 -7.61 -8.19
C PRO A 166 -26.30 -8.57 -7.02
N GLY A 167 -26.34 -8.03 -5.79
CA GLY A 167 -26.26 -8.81 -4.56
C GLY A 167 -24.84 -9.26 -4.18
N ARG A 168 -23.83 -8.95 -5.00
CA ARG A 168 -22.43 -9.23 -4.69
C ARG A 168 -21.89 -8.24 -3.66
N VAL A 169 -21.01 -8.71 -2.76
CA VAL A 169 -20.31 -7.86 -1.76
C VAL A 169 -18.80 -8.06 -1.84
N CYS A 170 -18.03 -7.03 -1.48
CA CYS A 170 -16.56 -7.07 -1.48
C CYS A 170 -16.01 -8.28 -0.69
N GLY A 171 -15.00 -8.95 -1.26
CA GLY A 171 -14.30 -10.06 -0.61
C GLY A 171 -14.99 -11.43 -0.71
N THR A 172 -16.15 -11.54 -1.36
CA THR A 172 -16.79 -12.85 -1.59
C THR A 172 -16.16 -13.61 -2.76
N TRP A 173 -16.28 -14.95 -2.76
CA TRP A 173 -15.81 -15.87 -3.82
C TRP A 173 -16.94 -16.29 -4.77
N GLN A 174 -16.63 -16.46 -6.07
CA GLN A 174 -17.58 -16.85 -7.13
C GLN A 174 -16.83 -17.78 -8.08
N GLY A 175 -17.43 -18.94 -8.37
CA GLY A 175 -16.87 -19.89 -9.33
C GLY A 175 -16.94 -19.40 -10.77
N ASP A 176 -16.22 -20.07 -11.65
CA ASP A 176 -16.27 -19.80 -13.08
C ASP A 176 -17.65 -20.13 -13.67
N ALA A 177 -18.04 -19.38 -14.69
CA ALA A 177 -19.23 -19.64 -15.46
C ALA A 177 -19.04 -19.14 -16.89
N ILE A 178 -19.63 -19.86 -17.83
CA ILE A 178 -19.89 -19.36 -19.18
C ILE A 178 -21.36 -18.93 -19.28
N ARG A 179 -21.67 -18.03 -20.21
CA ARG A 179 -23.08 -17.71 -20.51
C ARG A 179 -23.73 -18.94 -21.14
N ASN A 180 -25.05 -19.04 -20.99
CA ASN A 180 -25.82 -20.15 -21.54
C ASN A 180 -25.59 -20.26 -23.06
N ILE A 181 -25.33 -21.47 -23.54
CA ILE A 181 -25.20 -21.79 -24.96
C ILE A 181 -26.39 -22.68 -25.30
N THR A 182 -27.33 -22.17 -26.07
CA THR A 182 -28.54 -22.89 -26.46
C THR A 182 -28.54 -23.21 -27.95
N GLY A 183 -29.20 -24.31 -28.29
CA GLY A 183 -29.45 -24.74 -29.66
C GLY A 183 -30.46 -25.89 -29.63
N SER A 184 -31.17 -26.09 -30.73
CA SER A 184 -32.07 -27.22 -30.90
C SER A 184 -31.80 -27.92 -32.22
N TRP A 185 -32.10 -29.21 -32.23
CA TRP A 185 -32.05 -30.06 -33.40
C TRP A 185 -33.46 -30.65 -33.59
N GLY A 186 -34.00 -30.55 -34.80
CA GLY A 186 -35.28 -31.15 -35.15
C GLY A 186 -35.13 -32.61 -35.61
N ASP A 187 -36.21 -33.17 -36.17
CA ASP A 187 -36.23 -34.53 -36.72
C ASP A 187 -35.46 -34.61 -38.05
N ALA A 188 -34.13 -34.68 -37.96
CA ALA A 188 -33.26 -34.76 -39.13
C ALA A 188 -33.51 -36.08 -39.90
N THR A 189 -34.01 -35.96 -41.12
CA THR A 189 -34.20 -37.09 -42.04
C THR A 189 -33.16 -37.02 -43.14
N ALA A 190 -32.44 -38.13 -43.41
CA ALA A 190 -31.47 -38.18 -44.51
C ALA A 190 -31.54 -39.47 -45.30
N GLU A 191 -31.55 -39.32 -46.63
CA GLU A 191 -31.49 -40.43 -47.58
C GLU A 191 -30.07 -41.02 -47.64
N SER A 192 -29.04 -40.16 -47.58
CA SER A 192 -27.63 -40.54 -47.59
C SER A 192 -26.75 -39.48 -46.94
N GLY A 193 -25.85 -39.89 -46.05
CA GLY A 193 -24.82 -39.00 -45.48
C GLY A 193 -25.37 -37.79 -44.72
N GLY A 194 -24.47 -36.90 -44.33
CA GLY A 194 -24.75 -35.61 -43.70
C GLY A 194 -23.61 -34.63 -43.99
N ASP A 195 -23.73 -33.41 -43.51
CA ASP A 195 -22.63 -32.44 -43.52
C ASP A 195 -22.50 -31.80 -42.14
N ALA A 196 -21.28 -31.68 -41.66
CA ALA A 196 -20.97 -31.01 -40.40
C ALA A 196 -19.60 -30.35 -40.49
N SER A 197 -19.49 -29.15 -39.93
CA SER A 197 -18.24 -28.40 -39.88
C SER A 197 -18.02 -27.79 -38.50
N GLY A 198 -16.78 -27.38 -38.25
CA GLY A 198 -16.38 -26.78 -36.99
C GLY A 198 -16.56 -27.70 -35.78
N ALA A 199 -17.19 -27.19 -34.73
CA ALA A 199 -17.46 -27.93 -33.48
C ALA A 199 -18.47 -29.07 -33.66
N PHE A 200 -19.15 -29.15 -34.80
CA PHE A 200 -20.08 -30.24 -35.06
C PHE A 200 -19.40 -31.38 -35.81
N ASN A 201 -19.79 -32.59 -35.45
CA ASN A 201 -19.50 -33.82 -36.19
C ASN A 201 -20.81 -34.57 -36.40
N TYR A 202 -20.85 -35.46 -37.39
CA TYR A 202 -22.00 -36.33 -37.61
C TYR A 202 -21.58 -37.79 -37.82
N THR A 203 -22.50 -38.69 -37.50
CA THR A 203 -22.44 -40.09 -37.89
C THR A 203 -23.70 -40.46 -38.64
N TYR A 204 -23.54 -41.07 -39.82
CA TYR A 204 -24.64 -41.63 -40.59
C TYR A 204 -24.65 -43.17 -40.46
N ARG A 205 -25.80 -43.74 -40.13
CA ARG A 205 -26.01 -45.19 -40.10
C ARG A 205 -27.14 -45.56 -41.06
N ARG A 206 -26.82 -46.34 -42.09
CA ARG A 206 -27.82 -46.88 -43.03
C ARG A 206 -28.74 -47.87 -42.31
N GLY A 207 -30.05 -47.82 -42.54
CA GLY A 207 -31.02 -48.78 -42.00
C GLY A 207 -31.70 -48.39 -40.68
N GLY A 208 -32.05 -47.10 -40.52
CA GLY A 208 -32.59 -46.57 -39.26
C GLY A 208 -34.00 -45.96 -39.32
N ARG A 209 -34.66 -46.00 -40.49
CA ARG A 209 -36.08 -45.64 -40.63
C ARG A 209 -36.92 -46.92 -40.61
N ALA A 210 -38.06 -46.91 -39.89
CA ALA A 210 -39.03 -48.01 -39.96
C ALA A 210 -39.61 -48.21 -41.38
N ALA A 211 -40.08 -49.42 -41.65
CA ALA A 211 -39.95 -50.17 -42.90
C ALA A 211 -40.45 -49.52 -44.22
N GLY A 212 -39.61 -49.61 -45.26
CA GLY A 212 -40.08 -49.68 -46.66
C GLY A 212 -39.23 -48.96 -47.73
N GLY A 213 -38.53 -47.87 -47.41
CA GLY A 213 -38.03 -46.95 -48.45
C GLY A 213 -36.52 -46.88 -48.67
N GLY A 214 -35.71 -47.52 -47.82
CA GLY A 214 -34.29 -47.13 -47.70
C GLY A 214 -34.13 -45.77 -47.00
N GLY A 215 -32.96 -45.53 -46.43
CA GLY A 215 -32.66 -44.32 -45.62
C GLY A 215 -31.85 -44.65 -44.36
N GLY A 216 -31.24 -43.63 -43.76
CA GLY A 216 -30.38 -43.80 -42.57
C GLY A 216 -30.72 -42.84 -41.45
N THR A 217 -30.13 -43.09 -40.27
CA THR A 217 -30.16 -42.18 -39.12
C THR A 217 -28.94 -41.30 -39.13
N LEU A 218 -29.14 -40.01 -38.90
CA LEU A 218 -28.09 -39.06 -38.59
C LEU A 218 -28.05 -38.78 -37.09
N SER A 219 -26.84 -38.75 -36.54
CA SER A 219 -26.60 -38.26 -35.19
C SER A 219 -25.51 -37.22 -35.25
N PHE A 220 -25.76 -36.08 -34.63
CA PHE A 220 -24.80 -34.99 -34.57
C PHE A 220 -24.31 -34.81 -33.15
N THR A 221 -23.03 -34.52 -33.02
CA THR A 221 -22.38 -34.30 -31.74
C THR A 221 -21.71 -32.94 -31.76
N PHE A 222 -21.82 -32.22 -30.66
CA PHE A 222 -21.06 -31.00 -30.44
C PHE A 222 -19.80 -31.33 -29.64
N ASP A 223 -18.65 -30.93 -30.16
CA ASP A 223 -17.36 -30.98 -29.50
C ASP A 223 -16.57 -29.72 -29.84
N ALA A 224 -16.52 -28.79 -28.88
CA ALA A 224 -15.81 -27.53 -29.02
C ALA A 224 -14.31 -27.72 -29.26
N SER A 225 -13.70 -28.82 -28.77
CA SER A 225 -12.26 -29.06 -28.87
C SER A 225 -11.75 -29.17 -30.31
N ARG A 226 -12.66 -29.41 -31.26
CA ARG A 226 -12.37 -29.45 -32.71
C ARG A 226 -11.94 -28.10 -33.29
N VAL A 227 -12.31 -26.99 -32.64
CA VAL A 227 -12.07 -25.63 -33.18
C VAL A 227 -11.53 -24.64 -32.15
N VAL A 228 -11.56 -24.98 -30.86
CA VAL A 228 -11.01 -24.14 -29.80
C VAL A 228 -10.21 -24.96 -28.79
N PRO A 229 -9.18 -24.40 -28.13
CA PRO A 229 -8.52 -25.05 -27.00
C PRO A 229 -9.51 -25.25 -25.84
N THR A 230 -9.54 -26.44 -25.26
CA THR A 230 -10.38 -26.77 -24.10
C THR A 230 -9.53 -27.24 -22.92
N ALA A 231 -10.05 -27.05 -21.71
CA ALA A 231 -9.46 -27.50 -20.45
C ALA A 231 -10.57 -27.74 -19.42
N ASN A 232 -10.24 -28.31 -18.27
CA ASN A 232 -11.19 -28.56 -17.18
C ASN A 232 -11.72 -27.28 -16.51
N GLU A 233 -11.12 -26.12 -16.79
CA GLU A 233 -11.48 -24.82 -16.23
C GLU A 233 -11.50 -23.79 -17.37
N ASN A 234 -12.49 -22.90 -17.36
CA ASN A 234 -12.56 -21.79 -18.30
C ASN A 234 -11.68 -20.63 -17.83
N ARG A 235 -10.57 -20.37 -18.54
CA ARG A 235 -9.66 -19.26 -18.22
C ARG A 235 -9.10 -18.58 -19.46
N PRO A 236 -8.90 -17.26 -19.44
CA PRO A 236 -8.05 -16.60 -20.42
C PRO A 236 -6.58 -17.04 -20.21
N ARG A 237 -5.74 -16.77 -21.21
CA ARG A 237 -4.28 -16.88 -21.04
C ARG A 237 -3.85 -15.95 -19.90
N ASN A 238 -3.03 -16.45 -18.98
CA ASN A 238 -2.60 -15.72 -17.80
C ASN A 238 -1.14 -16.07 -17.43
N VAL A 239 -0.55 -15.24 -16.55
CA VAL A 239 0.75 -15.46 -15.92
C VAL A 239 0.55 -15.38 -14.42
N ALA A 240 1.09 -16.34 -13.67
CA ALA A 240 0.93 -16.40 -12.23
C ALA A 240 1.87 -15.43 -11.50
N PHE A 241 1.30 -14.54 -10.70
CA PHE A 241 1.99 -13.71 -9.72
C PHE A 241 1.50 -14.08 -8.32
N ASN A 242 2.32 -13.85 -7.30
CA ASN A 242 1.84 -13.94 -5.92
C ASN A 242 1.04 -12.68 -5.59
N TYR A 243 -0.04 -12.79 -4.83
CA TYR A 243 -0.69 -11.61 -4.27
C TYR A 243 -0.18 -11.36 -2.85
N ILE A 244 0.26 -10.13 -2.60
CA ILE A 244 0.74 -9.69 -1.28
C ILE A 244 0.01 -8.41 -0.84
N VAL A 245 -0.15 -8.23 0.47
CA VAL A 245 -0.68 -7.00 1.07
C VAL A 245 0.36 -6.39 1.98
N ARG A 246 0.47 -5.06 1.98
CA ARG A 246 1.29 -4.36 2.98
C ARG A 246 0.70 -4.58 4.37
N ALA A 247 1.56 -4.86 5.36
CA ALA A 247 1.13 -5.17 6.72
C ALA A 247 0.91 -3.92 7.60
N ALA A 248 1.66 -2.83 7.36
CA ALA A 248 1.59 -1.56 8.12
C ALA A 248 1.94 -0.34 7.25
#